data_AF-A0A1X6PIQ8-F1
#
_entry.id   AF-A0A1X6PIQ8-F1
#
_cell.length_a   1.000
_cell.length_b   1.000
_cell.length_c   1.000
_cell.angle_alpha   90.00
_cell.angle_beta   90.00
_cell.angle_gamma   90.00
#
_symmetry.space_group_name_H-M   'P 1'
#
loop_
_entity.id
_entity.type
_entity.pdbx_description
1 polymer ?
#
loop_
_entity_poly.entity_id
_entity_poly.type
_entity_poly.pdbx_seq_one_letter_code
_entity_poly.pdbx_strand_id
1 'polypeptide(L)' 'MDYYPSTGTVKTSMDHPTQGHTQMFRRDLDDGGFARVCQEPRSHTGHGYQTKGGKGGY' A
#
# COMPACT_ATOMS: atom_id res chain seq x y z
N MET A 1 -5.78 9.17 -7.33
CA MET A 1 -5.35 7.76 -7.16
C MET A 1 -4.57 7.42 -8.40
N ASP A 2 -3.39 6.84 -8.25
CA ASP A 2 -2.50 6.49 -9.36
C ASP A 2 -2.26 4.98 -9.35
N TYR A 3 -2.30 4.34 -10.52
CA TYR A 3 -2.02 2.91 -10.70
C TYR A 3 -0.86 2.73 -11.67
N TYR A 4 0.12 1.91 -11.28
CA TYR A 4 1.32 1.59 -12.04
C TYR A 4 1.30 0.10 -12.40
N PRO A 5 0.75 -0.28 -13.56
CA PRO A 5 0.47 -1.69 -13.90
C PRO A 5 1.73 -2.55 -13.98
N SER A 6 2.84 -1.98 -14.47
CA SER A 6 4.11 -2.70 -14.64
C SER A 6 4.73 -3.21 -13.33
N THR A 7 4.37 -2.60 -12.20
CA THR A 7 4.91 -2.94 -10.87
C THR A 7 3.81 -3.32 -9.87
N GLY A 8 2.57 -3.45 -10.32
CA GLY A 8 1.40 -3.66 -9.45
C GLY A 8 1.28 -2.61 -8.34
N THR A 9 1.81 -1.39 -8.56
CA THR A 9 1.88 -0.37 -7.52
C THR A 9 0.64 0.52 -7.56
N VAL A 10 0.02 0.74 -6.41
CA VAL A 10 -1.14 1.60 -6.24
C VAL A 10 -0.83 2.69 -5.23
N LYS A 11 -1.13 3.92 -5.63
CA LYS A 11 -1.00 5.11 -4.78
C LYS A 11 -2.38 5.69 -4.50
N THR A 12 -2.73 5.75 -3.22
CA THR A 12 -3.98 6.36 -2.75
C THR A 12 -3.67 7.54 -1.85
N SER A 13 -4.17 8.72 -2.22
CA SER A 13 -4.18 9.91 -1.37
C SER A 13 -5.47 9.91 -0.56
N MET A 14 -5.38 10.15 0.75
CA MET A 14 -6.55 10.25 1.61
C MET A 14 -6.36 11.28 2.71
N ASP A 15 -7.47 11.79 3.24
CA ASP A 15 -7.44 12.60 4.45
C ASP A 15 -7.62 11.70 5.67
N HIS A 16 -6.55 11.54 6.46
CA HIS A 16 -6.56 10.72 7.66
C HIS A 16 -6.99 11.56 8.87
N PRO A 17 -8.00 11.15 9.64
CA PRO A 17 -8.61 11.99 10.70
C PRO A 17 -7.62 12.48 11.77
N THR A 18 -6.49 11.80 11.93
CA THR A 18 -5.44 12.16 12.90
C THR A 18 -4.15 12.67 12.24
N GLN A 19 -3.89 12.31 10.98
CA GLN A 19 -2.61 12.58 10.31
C GLN A 19 -2.74 13.61 9.18
N GLY A 20 -3.96 14.06 8.89
CA GLY A 20 -4.28 14.95 7.78
C GLY A 20 -4.09 14.25 6.43
N HIS A 21 -3.83 15.07 5.40
CA HIS A 21 -3.58 14.58 4.04
C HIS A 21 -2.34 13.68 4.00
N THR A 22 -2.57 12.39 3.74
CA THR A 22 -1.53 11.37 3.64
C THR A 22 -1.64 10.60 2.34
N GLN A 23 -0.56 9.93 1.97
CA GLN A 23 -0.49 9.08 0.78
C GLN A 23 0.00 7.70 1.18
N MET A 24 -0.74 6.68 0.75
CA MET A 24 -0.36 5.28 0.92
C MET A 24 0.11 4.71 -0.41
N PHE A 25 1.20 3.95 -0.35
CA PHE A 25 1.76 3.21 -1.48
C PHE A 25 1.69 1.72 -1.17
N ARG A 26 1.06 0.96 -2.05
CA ARG A 26 1.03 -0.50 -2.02
C ARG A 26 1.72 -1.01 -3.27
N ARG A 27 2.56 -2.03 -3.11
CA ARG A 27 3.32 -2.67 -4.21
C ARG A 27 2.85 -4.09 -4.36
N ASP A 28 3.09 -4.67 -5.54
CA ASP A 28 2.86 -6.09 -5.83
C ASP A 28 1.42 -6.54 -5.56
N LEU A 29 0.43 -5.68 -5.85
CA LEU A 29 -0.98 -6.05 -5.77
C LEU A 29 -1.40 -6.86 -6.99
N ASP A 30 -2.13 -7.94 -6.74
CA ASP A 30 -2.92 -8.63 -7.74
C ASP A 30 -4.24 -7.88 -8.02
N ASP A 31 -4.99 -8.32 -9.03
CA ASP A 31 -6.25 -7.67 -9.44
C ASP A 31 -7.28 -7.62 -8.30
N GLY A 32 -7.32 -8.66 -7.46
CA GLY A 32 -8.20 -8.72 -6.28
C GLY A 32 -7.81 -7.69 -5.21
N GLY A 33 -6.50 -7.58 -4.92
CA GLY A 33 -5.93 -6.59 -4.02
C GLY A 33 -6.15 -5.17 -4.52
N PHE A 34 -6.01 -4.93 -5.82
CA PHE A 34 -6.34 -3.64 -6.44
C PHE A 34 -7.80 -3.28 -6.21
N ALA A 35 -8.74 -4.18 -6.53
CA ALA A 35 -10.18 -3.94 -6.34
C ALA A 35 -10.52 -3.63 -4.88
N ARG A 36 -9.86 -4.31 -3.93
CA ARG A 36 -10.04 -4.07 -2.51
C ARG A 36 -9.51 -2.69 -2.07
N VAL A 37 -8.37 -2.25 -2.61
CA VAL A 37 -7.81 -0.92 -2.32
C VAL A 37 -8.68 0.21 -2.90
N CYS A 38 -9.32 -0.02 -4.04
CA CYS A 38 -10.29 0.92 -4.62
C CYS A 38 -11.52 1.12 -3.71
N GLN A 39 -11.98 0.08 -3.03
CA GLN A 39 -13.15 0.15 -2.12
C GLN A 39 -12.75 0.64 -0.73
N GLU A 40 -11.61 0.16 -0.22
CA GLU A 40 -11.11 0.46 1.11
C GLU A 40 -9.62 0.82 1.04
N PRO A 41 -9.28 2.11 0.82
CA PRO A 41 -7.89 2.57 0.67
C PRO A 41 -7.01 2.35 1.91
N ARG A 42 -7.61 1.99 3.06
CA ARG A 42 -6.91 1.66 4.31
C ARG A 42 -6.76 0.17 4.58
N SER A 43 -7.31 -0.69 3.71
CA SER A 43 -7.26 -2.14 3.93
C SER A 43 -5.82 -2.63 4.03
N HIS A 44 -5.54 -3.45 5.03
CA HIS A 44 -4.21 -4.03 5.21
C HIS A 44 -4.01 -5.13 4.17
N THR A 45 -3.18 -4.88 3.17
CA THR A 45 -2.98 -5.81 2.04
C THR A 45 -1.89 -6.84 2.31
N GLY A 46 -1.13 -6.74 3.41
CA GLY A 46 0.00 -7.64 3.69
C GLY A 46 1.24 -7.37 2.83
N HIS A 47 1.05 -6.72 1.68
CA HIS A 47 2.11 -6.30 0.75
C HIS A 47 2.57 -4.86 0.99
N GLY A 48 3.86 -4.60 0.75
CA GLY A 48 4.45 -3.25 0.82
C GLY A 48 4.91 -2.79 2.22
N TYR A 49 4.72 -3.61 3.26
CA TYR A 49 5.19 -3.31 4.61
C TYR A 49 6.60 -3.84 4.83
N GLN A 50 7.48 -3.01 5.38
CA GLN A 50 8.80 -3.44 5.83
C GLN A 50 8.62 -4.43 6.98
N THR A 51 8.87 -5.72 6.72
CA THR A 51 9.02 -6.69 7.79
C THR A 51 10.38 -6.47 8.43
N LYS A 52 10.48 -6.53 9.77
CA LYS A 52 11.78 -6.60 10.45
C LYS A 52 12.41 -7.97 10.15
N GLY A 53 12.95 -8.15 8.95
CA GLY A 53 13.80 -9.28 8.60
C GLY A 53 15.10 -9.17 9.40
N GLY A 54 15.30 -10.12 10.30
CA GLY A 54 16.51 -10.48 11.05
C GLY A 54 17.67 -9.48 11.11
N LYS A 55 18.06 -9.09 12.33
CA LYS A 55 19.40 -8.58 12.62
C LYS A 55 20.46 -9.59 12.14
N GLY A 56 21.02 -9.40 10.96
CA GLY A 56 22.28 -10.01 10.53
C GLY A 56 23.42 -9.05 10.82
N GLY A 57 23.90 -9.02 12.06
CA GLY A 57 25.20 -8.42 12.37
C GLY A 57 26.29 -9.37 11.86
N TYR A 58 27.16 -8.86 10.99
CA TYR A 58 28.47 -9.43 10.70
C TYR A 58 29.51 -8.57 11.42
#